data_AF-R9JTW4-F1
#
_entry.id   AF-R9JTW4-F1
#
_cell.length_a   1.000
_cell.length_b   1.000
_cell.length_c   1.000
_cell.angle_alpha   90.00
_cell.angle_beta   90.00
_cell.angle_gamma   90.00
#
_symmetry.space_group_name_H-M   'P 1'
#
loop_
_entity.id
_entity.type
_entity.pdbx_description
1 polymer ?
#
loop_
_entity_poly.entity_id
_entity_poly.type
_entity_poly.pdbx_seq_one_letter_code
_entity_poly.pdbx_strand_id
1 'polypeptide(L)' 'MYLDMNLITKGLKIDWKTDTMDQGDHLNLSGARKVTEHLGKYLKKEFGLSDHRNEALYKTWKRTAKEYTRIPVKNST' A
#
# COMPACT_ATOMS: atom_id res chain seq x y z
N MET A 1 -12.19 -4.74 15.59
CA MET A 1 -10.86 -4.10 15.79
C MET A 1 -10.80 -2.88 14.88
N TYR A 2 -10.26 -1.77 15.37
CA TYR A 2 -10.00 -0.54 14.62
C TYR A 2 -8.53 -0.17 14.80
N LEU A 3 -7.83 0.19 13.73
CA LEU A 3 -6.42 0.61 13.75
C LEU A 3 -6.34 2.04 13.24
N ASP A 4 -6.15 2.99 14.14
CA ASP A 4 -5.92 4.39 13.78
C ASP A 4 -4.46 4.59 13.35
N MET A 5 -4.26 4.69 12.04
CA MET A 5 -2.92 4.88 11.46
C MET A 5 -2.40 6.30 11.58
N ASN A 6 -3.23 7.28 11.95
CA ASN A 6 -2.77 8.66 12.21
C ASN A 6 -1.84 8.73 13.43
N LEU A 7 -1.95 7.77 14.35
CA LEU A 7 -1.09 7.67 15.53
C LEU A 7 0.27 7.00 15.25
N ILE A 8 0.44 6.38 14.07
CA ILE A 8 1.62 5.58 13.70
C ILE A 8 2.57 6.37 12.80
N THR A 9 2.74 7.67 13.08
CA THR A 9 3.46 8.63 12.24
C THR A 9 4.92 8.24 11.98
N LYS A 10 5.66 7.85 13.03
CA LYS A 10 7.07 7.43 12.92
C LYS A 10 7.26 6.13 12.13
N GLY A 11 6.29 5.23 12.19
CA GLY A 11 6.35 3.93 11.52
C GLY A 11 5.99 4.02 10.04
N LEU A 12 5.00 4.85 9.70
CA LEU A 12 4.52 5.02 8.33
C LEU A 12 5.36 6.01 7.51
N LYS A 13 5.92 7.04 8.16
CA LYS A 13 6.75 8.06 7.50
C LYS A 13 6.06 8.68 6.27
N ILE A 14 4.78 9.04 6.43
CA ILE A 14 4.03 9.79 5.43
C ILE A 14 4.62 11.19 5.35
N ASP A 15 5.02 11.58 4.14
CA ASP A 15 5.37 12.95 3.80
C ASP A 15 4.15 13.60 3.15
N TRP A 16 3.47 14.45 3.91
CA TRP A 16 2.24 15.11 3.48
C TRP A 16 2.40 15.94 2.21
N LYS A 17 3.63 16.35 1.85
CA LYS A 17 3.90 17.09 0.60
C LYS A 17 3.98 16.20 -0.64
N THR A 18 4.34 14.93 -0.48
CA THR A 18 4.66 14.05 -1.62
C THR A 18 3.81 12.77 -1.67
N ASP A 19 3.14 12.42 -0.57
CA ASP A 19 2.36 11.19 -0.41
C ASP A 19 0.84 11.42 -0.46
N THR A 20 0.39 12.65 -0.69
CA THR A 20 -1.04 13.01 -0.80
C THR A 20 -1.38 13.47 -2.21
N MET A 21 -2.64 13.33 -2.60
CA MET A 21 -3.14 13.83 -3.89
C MET A 21 -3.65 15.27 -3.77
N ASP A 22 -4.17 15.62 -2.60
CA ASP A 22 -5.00 16.79 -2.35
C ASP A 22 -4.63 17.46 -1.01
N GLN A 23 -3.33 17.60 -0.76
CA GLN A 23 -2.76 18.35 0.36
C GLN A 23 -3.00 17.75 1.76
N GLY A 24 -3.56 16.54 1.87
CA GLY A 24 -3.69 15.90 3.19
C GLY A 24 -4.87 14.94 3.31
N ASP A 25 -5.91 15.12 2.52
CA ASP A 25 -7.18 14.40 2.71
C ASP A 25 -7.09 12.96 2.21
N HIS A 26 -6.47 12.74 1.05
CA HIS A 26 -6.31 11.44 0.44
C HIS A 26 -4.84 11.16 0.08
N LEU A 27 -4.39 9.96 0.45
CA LEU A 27 -3.08 9.47 0.02
C LEU A 27 -3.07 9.24 -1.49
N ASN A 28 -1.98 9.66 -2.13
CA ASN A 28 -1.68 9.24 -3.49
C ASN A 28 -1.05 7.83 -3.48
N LEU A 29 -0.63 7.34 -4.65
CA LEU A 29 -0.04 6.00 -4.78
C LEU A 29 1.21 5.78 -3.90
N SER A 30 2.05 6.81 -3.72
CA SER A 30 3.24 6.75 -2.86
C SER A 30 2.85 6.54 -1.39
N GLY A 31 1.92 7.37 -0.88
CA GLY A 31 1.42 7.24 0.47
C GLY A 31 0.71 5.92 0.73
N ALA A 32 -0.15 5.50 -0.19
CA ALA A 32 -0.88 4.24 -0.11
C ALA A 32 0.06 3.03 -0.06
N ARG A 33 1.19 3.07 -0.79
CA ARG A 33 2.22 2.03 -0.73
C ARG A 33 2.85 1.90 0.65
N LYS A 34 3.17 3.03 1.31
CA LYS A 34 3.72 3.03 2.68
C LYS A 34 2.74 2.44 3.68
N VAL A 35 1.46 2.84 3.59
CA VAL A 35 0.38 2.32 4.45
C VAL A 35 0.17 0.82 4.25
N THR A 36 0.05 0.37 3.00
CA THR A 36 -0.21 -1.06 2.71
C THR A 36 0.97 -1.96 3.11
N GLU A 37 2.21 -1.49 2.97
CA GLU A 37 3.39 -2.21 3.47
C GLU A 37 3.36 -2.37 5.00
N HIS A 38 3.03 -1.29 5.72
CA HIS A 38 2.91 -1.33 7.18
C HIS A 38 1.78 -2.26 7.62
N LEU A 39 0.61 -2.14 7.00
CA LEU A 39 -0.56 -2.97 7.30
C LEU A 39 -0.25 -4.45 7.07
N GLY A 40 0.42 -4.81 5.97
CA GLY A 40 0.82 -6.19 5.71
C GLY A 40 1.74 -6.76 6.80
N LYS A 41 2.72 -5.97 7.28
CA LYS A 41 3.60 -6.36 8.39
C LYS A 41 2.82 -6.52 9.69
N TYR A 42 1.92 -5.57 10.00
CA TYR A 42 1.04 -5.63 11.17
C TYR A 42 0.18 -6.91 11.15
N LEU A 43 -0.51 -7.17 10.03
CA LEU A 43 -1.40 -8.32 9.92
C LEU A 43 -0.63 -9.66 10.06
N LYS A 44 0.55 -9.75 9.45
CA LYS A 44 1.41 -10.93 9.60
C LYS A 44 1.86 -11.12 11.05
N LYS A 45 2.24 -10.04 11.73
CA LYS A 45 2.74 -10.08 13.11
C LYS A 45 1.64 -10.42 14.11
N GLU A 46 0.50 -9.73 14.04
CA GLU A 46 -0.56 -9.84 15.05
C GLU A 46 -1.49 -11.04 14.82
N PHE A 47 -1.64 -11.50 13.57
CA PHE A 47 -2.58 -12.59 13.23
C PHE A 47 -1.91 -13.82 12.60
N GLY A 48 -0.59 -13.81 12.42
CA GLY A 48 0.13 -14.97 11.87
C GLY A 48 -0.31 -15.37 10.47
N LEU A 49 -0.78 -14.42 9.65
CA LEU A 49 -1.30 -14.73 8.32
C LEU A 49 -0.23 -15.39 7.43
N SER A 50 -0.66 -16.44 6.72
CA SER A 50 0.17 -17.17 5.77
C SER A 50 0.45 -16.36 4.50
N ASP A 51 1.62 -16.60 3.90
CA ASP A 51 2.02 -15.93 2.65
C ASP A 51 1.62 -16.77 1.42
N HIS A 52 0.51 -16.39 0.79
CA HIS A 52 -0.05 -17.12 -0.35
C HIS A 52 0.48 -16.65 -1.73
N ARG A 53 1.43 -15.72 -1.78
CA ARG A 53 1.84 -15.07 -3.06
C ARG A 53 2.43 -16.02 -4.10
N ASN A 54 2.85 -17.22 -3.70
CA ASN A 54 3.44 -18.23 -4.59
C ASN A 54 2.49 -19.38 -4.94
N GLU A 55 1.27 -19.37 -4.42
CA GLU A 55 0.29 -20.42 -4.69
C GLU A 55 -0.43 -20.22 -6.03
N ALA A 56 -0.81 -21.33 -6.67
CA ALA A 56 -1.39 -21.33 -8.01
C ALA A 56 -2.68 -20.49 -8.12
N LEU A 57 -3.51 -20.50 -7.07
CA LEU A 57 -4.76 -19.74 -7.00
C LEU A 57 -4.54 -18.21 -7.02
N TYR A 58 -3.37 -17.73 -6.58
CA TYR A 58 -3.06 -16.31 -6.44
C TYR A 58 -2.17 -15.76 -7.57
N LYS A 59 -1.84 -16.57 -8.59
CA LYS A 59 -0.96 -16.19 -9.70
C LYS A 59 -1.42 -14.92 -10.43
N THR A 60 -2.72 -14.66 -10.44
CA THR A 60 -3.32 -13.47 -11.09
C THR A 60 -2.78 -12.17 -10.50
N TRP A 61 -2.53 -12.10 -9.20
CA TRP A 61 -2.00 -10.88 -8.55
C TRP A 61 -0.63 -10.47 -9.09
N LYS A 62 0.28 -11.44 -9.29
CA LYS A 62 1.59 -11.18 -9.89
C LYS A 62 1.47 -10.72 -11.34
N ARG A 63 0.54 -11.31 -12.09
CA ARG A 63 0.30 -10.94 -13.49
C ARG A 63 -0.26 -9.51 -13.59
N THR A 64 -1.31 -9.19 -12.84
CA THR A 64 -1.94 -7.87 -12.88
C THR A 64 -1.04 -6.77 -12.32
N ALA A 65 -0.21 -7.06 -11.31
CA ALA A 65 0.80 -6.12 -10.84
C ALA A 65 1.83 -5.76 -11.94
N LYS A 66 2.28 -6.76 -12.73
CA LYS A 66 3.15 -6.51 -13.88
C LYS A 66 2.44 -5.70 -14.97
N GLU A 67 1.18 -6.02 -15.27
CA GLU A 67 0.37 -5.28 -16.25
C GLU A 67 0.22 -3.82 -15.83
N TYR A 68 -0.08 -3.55 -14.55
CA TYR A 68 -0.18 -2.19 -14.00
C TYR A 68 1.09 -1.37 -14.25
N THR A 69 2.27 -1.94 -14.00
CA THR A 69 3.56 -1.23 -14.20
C THR A 69 3.91 -0.96 -15.67
N ARG A 70 3.23 -1.61 -16.62
CA ARG A 70 3.45 -1.41 -18.07
C ARG A 70 2.60 -0.30 -18.65
N ILE A 71 1.55 0.13 -17.95
CA ILE A 71 0.70 1.24 -18.39
C ILE A 71 1.46 2.53 -18.08
N PRO A 72 1.80 3.37 -19.09
CA PRO A 72 2.34 4.68 -18.83
C PRO A 72 1.33 5.44 -17.98
N VAL A 73 1.75 5.90 -16.81
CA VAL A 73 0.93 6.83 -16.01
C VAL A 73 0.75 8.07 -16.89
N LYS A 74 -0.46 8.27 -17.42
CA LYS A 74 -0.78 9.55 -18.05
C LYS A 74 -0.74 10.58 -16.94
N ASN A 75 0.24 11.49 -17.01
CA ASN A 75 0.28 12.65 -16.14
C ASN A 75 -0.96 13.49 -16.46
N SER A 76 -1.99 13.41 -15.63
CA SER A 76 -3.04 14.41 -15.57
C SER A 76 -2.44 15.65 -14.93
N THR A 77 -1.97 16.58 -15.76
CA THR A 77 -1.74 17.98 -15.39
C THR A 77 -3.06 18.68 -15.12
#